data_AF-A0A8H6SG05-F1
#
_entry.id   AF-A0A8H6SG05-F1
#
_cell.length_a   1.000
_cell.length_b   1.000
_cell.length_c   1.000
_cell.angle_alpha   90.00
_cell.angle_beta   90.00
_cell.angle_gamma   90.00
#
_symmetry.space_group_name_H-M   'P 1'
#
loop_
_entity.id
_entity.type
_entity.pdbx_description
1 polymer ?
#
loop_
_entity_poly.entity_id
_entity_poly.type
_entity_poly.pdbx_seq_one_letter_code
_entity_poly.pdbx_strand_id
1 'polypeptide(L)'
;MNVLWQTLRPHAGPSTRLTRALATITRPVPNPTTTISTPESFLKAIGRSAETKMKNAEELGWEGFWQTSGASLKAAGVSVRDRRYILWCMEKFRSGEQVEVFAHEPPPKKKVRGWGPTVQNGKRIRSRRDRNNPPELKEKLTEKEAKEKKEKKKAKREAFRLWRDGII
;
A
#
# COMPACT_ATOMS: atom_id res chain seq x y z
N MET A 1 7.64 65.14 -3.95
CA MET A 1 7.89 64.13 -5.02
C MET A 1 7.11 62.89 -4.63
N ASN A 2 5.92 62.72 -5.20
CA ASN A 2 4.95 61.70 -4.78
C ASN A 2 5.09 60.46 -5.66
N VAL A 3 5.36 59.31 -5.04
CA VAL A 3 5.40 58.00 -5.70
C VAL A 3 4.05 57.32 -5.53
N LEU A 4 3.29 57.25 -6.63
CA LEU A 4 2.04 56.50 -6.74
C LEU A 4 2.35 54.99 -6.74
N TRP A 5 1.82 54.26 -5.76
CA TRP A 5 1.81 52.80 -5.79
C TRP A 5 0.62 52.31 -6.60
N GLN A 6 0.89 51.71 -7.76
CA GLN A 6 -0.11 51.11 -8.63
C GLN A 6 -0.40 49.68 -8.14
N THR A 7 -1.61 49.44 -7.66
CA THR A 7 -2.06 48.10 -7.22
C THR A 7 -2.45 47.27 -8.44
N LEU A 8 -1.72 46.19 -8.72
CA LEU A 8 -2.10 45.20 -9.72
C LEU A 8 -3.36 44.46 -9.27
N ARG A 9 -4.45 44.58 -10.05
CA ARG A 9 -5.63 43.70 -9.94
C ARG A 9 -5.27 42.27 -10.37
N PRO A 10 -5.64 41.23 -9.62
CA PRO A 10 -5.60 39.87 -10.13
C PRO A 10 -6.73 39.68 -11.16
N HIS A 11 -6.39 39.30 -12.39
CA HIS A 11 -7.37 38.85 -13.36
C HIS A 11 -7.91 37.48 -12.91
N ALA A 12 -9.19 37.42 -12.53
CA ALA A 12 -9.88 36.14 -12.40
C ALA A 12 -10.09 35.57 -13.81
N GLY A 13 -9.22 34.65 -14.24
CA GLY A 13 -9.44 33.91 -15.48
C GLY A 13 -10.71 33.07 -15.38
N PRO A 14 -11.46 32.89 -16.49
CA PRO A 14 -12.67 32.08 -16.48
C PRO A 14 -12.32 30.64 -16.08
N SER A 15 -12.86 30.20 -14.94
CA SER A 15 -12.79 28.81 -14.50
C SER A 15 -13.63 27.98 -15.47
N THR A 16 -13.00 27.45 -16.51
CA THR A 16 -13.59 26.42 -17.37
C THR A 16 -13.69 25.14 -16.56
N ARG A 17 -14.70 25.05 -15.69
CA ARG A 17 -15.15 23.77 -15.15
C ARG A 17 -15.73 23.00 -16.32
N LEU A 18 -14.86 22.26 -17.01
CA LEU A 18 -15.25 21.20 -17.92
C LEU A 18 -16.09 20.20 -17.12
N THR A 19 -17.40 20.38 -17.14
CA THR A 19 -18.35 19.36 -16.70
C THR A 19 -18.21 18.20 -17.68
N ARG A 20 -17.39 17.22 -17.31
CA ARG A 20 -17.24 15.97 -18.04
C ARG A 20 -18.60 15.29 -18.10
N ALA A 21 -19.28 15.44 -19.23
CA ALA A 21 -20.49 14.68 -19.54
C ALA A 21 -20.16 13.19 -19.43
N LEU A 22 -20.86 12.47 -18.55
CA LEU A 22 -20.75 11.03 -18.41
C LEU A 22 -21.52 10.38 -19.55
N ALA A 23 -20.95 10.34 -20.75
CA ALA A 23 -21.45 9.42 -21.76
C ALA A 23 -21.27 7.99 -21.20
N THR A 24 -22.37 7.25 -21.07
CA THR A 24 -22.34 5.80 -20.83
C THR A 24 -21.73 5.15 -22.06
N ILE A 25 -20.40 4.99 -22.05
CA ILE A 25 -19.68 4.26 -23.09
C ILE A 25 -20.21 2.82 -23.05
N THR A 26 -21.03 2.45 -24.04
CA THR A 26 -21.43 1.06 -24.27
C THR A 26 -20.16 0.30 -24.63
N ARG A 27 -19.69 -0.54 -23.71
CA ARG A 27 -18.45 -1.31 -23.94
C ARG A 27 -18.82 -2.59 -24.68
N PRO A 28 -18.37 -2.78 -25.93
CA PRO A 28 -18.64 -4.01 -26.65
C PRO A 28 -18.05 -5.20 -25.89
N VAL A 29 -18.75 -6.32 -25.97
CA VAL A 29 -18.25 -7.61 -25.49
C VAL A 29 -17.27 -8.12 -26.54
N PRO A 30 -16.02 -8.45 -26.16
CA PRO A 30 -15.06 -8.99 -27.11
C PRO A 30 -15.46 -10.41 -27.53
N ASN A 31 -15.24 -10.74 -28.80
CA ASN A 31 -15.45 -12.10 -29.29
C ASN A 31 -14.46 -13.06 -28.61
N PRO A 32 -14.89 -14.27 -28.24
CA PRO A 32 -14.01 -15.27 -27.65
C PRO A 32 -12.93 -15.66 -28.67
N THR A 33 -11.68 -15.68 -28.22
CA THR A 33 -10.52 -16.15 -28.99
C THR A 33 -10.37 -17.66 -28.83
N THR A 34 -9.69 -18.32 -29.78
CA THR A 34 -9.40 -19.77 -29.70
C THR A 34 -8.70 -20.18 -28.41
N THR A 35 -7.87 -19.29 -27.85
CA THR A 35 -7.10 -19.53 -26.62
C THR A 35 -7.86 -19.16 -25.34
N ILE A 36 -8.78 -18.19 -25.42
CA ILE A 36 -9.50 -17.63 -24.28
C ILE A 36 -10.96 -17.50 -24.66
N SER A 37 -11.75 -18.48 -24.22
CA SER A 37 -13.19 -18.59 -24.49
C SER A 37 -14.04 -18.48 -23.22
N THR A 38 -13.48 -18.85 -22.07
CA THR A 38 -14.19 -18.81 -20.78
C THR A 38 -13.65 -17.70 -19.86
N PRO A 39 -14.51 -17.10 -19.00
CA PRO A 39 -14.04 -16.12 -18.01
C PRO A 39 -12.93 -16.65 -17.11
N GLU A 40 -13.01 -17.92 -16.72
CA GLU A 40 -12.00 -18.59 -15.91
C GLU A 40 -10.66 -18.68 -16.65
N SER A 41 -10.66 -19.06 -17.94
CA SER A 41 -9.45 -19.09 -18.76
C SER A 41 -8.79 -17.72 -18.86
N PHE A 42 -9.59 -16.65 -18.96
CA PHE A 42 -9.09 -15.28 -18.95
C PHE A 42 -8.47 -14.89 -17.60
N LEU A 43 -9.15 -15.20 -16.50
CA LEU A 43 -8.67 -14.88 -15.15
C LEU A 43 -7.40 -15.64 -14.79
N LYS A 44 -7.25 -16.87 -15.28
CA LYS A 44 -6.02 -17.65 -15.15
C LYS A 44 -4.89 -17.06 -15.98
N ALA A 45 -5.17 -16.66 -17.23
CA ALA A 45 -4.19 -16.07 -18.13
C ALA A 45 -3.63 -14.72 -17.62
N ILE A 46 -4.45 -13.88 -16.98
CA ILE A 46 -3.97 -12.61 -16.41
C ILE A 46 -3.15 -12.78 -15.11
N GLY A 47 -3.22 -13.95 -14.47
CA GLY A 47 -2.48 -14.29 -13.25
C GLY A 47 -2.89 -13.50 -11.99
N ARG A 48 -1.93 -13.28 -11.08
CA ARG A 48 -2.13 -12.60 -9.77
C ARG A 48 -3.20 -13.23 -8.88
N SER A 49 -3.42 -14.54 -9.03
CA SER A 49 -4.49 -15.29 -8.36
C SER A 49 -5.87 -14.66 -8.57
N ALA A 50 -6.13 -14.11 -9.75
CA ALA A 50 -7.40 -13.47 -10.06
C ALA A 50 -8.57 -14.47 -10.07
N GLU A 51 -8.32 -15.71 -10.51
CA GLU A 51 -9.24 -16.85 -10.44
C GLU A 51 -9.80 -17.07 -9.03
N THR A 52 -8.94 -17.09 -8.00
CA THR A 52 -9.36 -17.34 -6.62
C THR A 52 -10.17 -16.19 -6.02
N LYS A 53 -9.96 -14.97 -6.53
CA LYS A 53 -10.56 -13.75 -6.00
C LYS A 53 -11.96 -13.51 -6.55
N MET A 54 -12.27 -14.04 -7.73
CA MET A 54 -13.56 -13.86 -8.39
C MET A 54 -14.22 -15.23 -8.61
N LYS A 55 -14.61 -15.88 -7.51
CA LYS A 55 -15.25 -17.21 -7.54
C LYS A 55 -16.55 -17.23 -8.36
N ASN A 56 -17.26 -16.11 -8.38
CA ASN A 56 -18.53 -15.98 -9.09
C ASN A 56 -18.34 -15.79 -10.62
N ALA A 57 -17.10 -15.76 -11.13
CA ALA A 57 -16.84 -15.49 -12.56
C ALA A 57 -17.35 -16.59 -13.49
N GLU A 58 -17.30 -17.85 -13.07
CA GLU A 58 -17.82 -18.98 -13.86
C GLU A 58 -19.34 -18.93 -14.02
N GLU A 59 -20.04 -18.50 -12.97
CA GLU A 59 -21.50 -18.43 -12.93
C GLU A 59 -22.08 -17.32 -13.84
N LEU A 60 -21.30 -16.26 -14.09
CA LEU A 60 -21.75 -15.08 -14.85
C LEU A 60 -21.76 -15.29 -16.38
N GLY A 61 -21.13 -16.36 -16.88
CA GLY A 61 -20.92 -16.57 -18.32
C GLY A 61 -20.03 -15.50 -18.97
N TRP A 62 -19.70 -15.67 -20.26
CA TRP A 62 -18.81 -14.75 -20.98
C TRP A 62 -19.37 -13.32 -21.02
N GLU A 63 -20.61 -13.17 -21.49
CA GLU A 63 -21.25 -11.86 -21.62
C GLU A 63 -21.45 -11.14 -20.28
N GLY A 64 -21.95 -11.85 -19.26
CA GLY A 64 -22.14 -11.29 -17.93
C GLY A 64 -20.83 -10.87 -17.28
N PHE A 65 -19.76 -11.64 -17.49
CA PHE A 65 -18.41 -11.27 -17.04
C PHE A 65 -17.95 -9.94 -17.65
N TRP A 66 -18.10 -9.76 -18.97
CA TRP A 66 -17.68 -8.53 -19.66
C TRP A 66 -18.51 -7.30 -19.32
N GLN A 67 -19.75 -7.48 -18.86
CA GLN A 67 -20.60 -6.41 -18.35
C GLN A 67 -20.36 -6.07 -16.87
N THR A 68 -19.48 -6.79 -16.17
CA THR A 68 -19.19 -6.48 -14.77
C THR A 68 -18.58 -5.08 -14.61
N SER A 69 -19.00 -4.40 -13.54
CA SER A 69 -18.54 -3.07 -13.20
C SER A 69 -17.73 -3.09 -11.90
N GLY A 70 -16.98 -2.02 -11.63
CA GLY A 70 -16.28 -1.89 -10.35
C GLY A 70 -17.21 -1.94 -9.12
N ALA A 71 -18.49 -1.58 -9.29
CA ALA A 71 -19.49 -1.67 -8.25
C ALA A 71 -19.94 -3.13 -8.00
N SER A 72 -20.17 -3.91 -9.08
CA SER A 72 -20.52 -5.33 -8.93
C SER A 72 -19.37 -6.13 -8.32
N LEU A 73 -18.13 -5.86 -8.74
CA LEU A 73 -16.95 -6.48 -8.13
C LEU A 73 -16.72 -6.06 -6.68
N LYS A 74 -17.16 -4.85 -6.29
CA LYS A 74 -17.14 -4.40 -4.89
C LYS A 74 -18.17 -5.16 -4.05
N ALA A 75 -19.38 -5.35 -4.58
CA ALA A 75 -20.42 -6.14 -3.93
C ALA A 75 -19.98 -7.60 -3.76
N ALA A 76 -19.24 -8.15 -4.72
CA ALA A 76 -18.63 -9.48 -4.66
C ALA A 76 -17.41 -9.58 -3.70
N GLY A 77 -17.04 -8.52 -2.98
CA GLY A 77 -15.98 -8.55 -1.98
C GLY A 77 -14.54 -8.53 -2.51
N VAL A 78 -14.34 -8.32 -3.82
CA VAL A 78 -13.00 -8.26 -4.42
C VAL A 78 -12.23 -7.05 -3.92
N SER A 79 -10.93 -7.17 -3.61
CA SER A 79 -10.13 -6.04 -3.10
C SER A 79 -9.99 -4.90 -4.12
N VAL A 80 -9.80 -3.65 -3.65
CA VAL A 80 -9.69 -2.47 -4.54
C VAL A 80 -8.59 -2.64 -5.60
N ARG A 81 -7.44 -3.19 -5.23
CA ARG A 81 -6.30 -3.39 -6.13
C ARG A 81 -6.65 -4.40 -7.22
N ASP A 82 -7.29 -5.49 -6.84
CA ASP A 82 -7.63 -6.57 -7.77
C ASP A 82 -8.73 -6.14 -8.73
N ARG A 83 -9.74 -5.40 -8.27
CA ARG A 83 -10.78 -4.81 -9.14
C ARG A 83 -10.19 -3.91 -10.22
N ARG A 84 -9.25 -3.03 -9.83
CA ARG A 84 -8.57 -2.14 -10.78
C ARG A 84 -7.74 -2.92 -11.80
N TYR A 85 -7.07 -3.98 -11.35
CA TYR A 85 -6.28 -4.83 -12.23
C TYR A 85 -7.14 -5.57 -13.24
N ILE A 86 -8.19 -6.27 -12.78
CA ILE A 86 -9.11 -7.03 -13.65
C ILE A 86 -9.74 -6.12 -14.71
N LEU A 87 -10.30 -4.97 -14.29
CA LEU A 87 -10.93 -4.04 -15.22
C LEU A 87 -9.94 -3.43 -16.22
N TRP A 88 -8.70 -3.20 -15.81
CA TRP A 88 -7.65 -2.73 -16.71
C TRP A 88 -7.28 -3.81 -17.74
N CYS A 89 -7.09 -5.06 -17.30
CA CYS A 89 -6.85 -6.20 -18.20
C CYS A 89 -7.99 -6.39 -19.20
N MET A 90 -9.25 -6.26 -18.75
CA MET A 90 -10.42 -6.33 -19.62
C MET A 90 -10.39 -5.22 -20.69
N GLU A 91 -9.99 -4.00 -20.32
CA GLU A 91 -9.87 -2.90 -21.28
C GLU A 91 -8.74 -3.13 -22.30
N LYS A 92 -7.61 -3.70 -21.86
CA LYS A 92 -6.53 -4.09 -22.77
C LYS A 92 -6.94 -5.18 -23.74
N PHE A 93 -7.64 -6.18 -23.25
CA PHE A 93 -8.18 -7.24 -24.10
C PHE A 93 -9.20 -6.72 -25.12
N ARG A 94 -10.07 -5.78 -24.73
CA ARG A 94 -10.99 -5.08 -25.66
C ARG A 94 -10.26 -4.29 -26.74
N SER A 95 -9.07 -3.78 -26.42
CA SER A 95 -8.22 -3.05 -27.37
C SER A 95 -7.51 -3.98 -28.37
N GLY A 96 -7.67 -5.30 -28.23
CA GLY A 96 -7.01 -6.31 -29.08
C GLY A 96 -5.57 -6.63 -28.68
N GLU A 97 -5.12 -6.19 -27.51
CA GLU A 97 -3.78 -6.51 -27.01
C GLU A 97 -3.73 -7.95 -26.47
N GLN A 98 -2.70 -8.71 -26.84
CA GLN A 98 -2.53 -10.09 -26.38
C GLN A 98 -2.27 -10.13 -24.86
N VAL A 99 -2.86 -11.11 -24.17
CA VAL A 99 -2.79 -11.20 -22.69
C VAL A 99 -1.36 -11.34 -22.19
N GLU A 100 -0.53 -12.09 -22.90
CA GLU A 100 0.89 -12.31 -22.55
C GLU A 100 1.71 -11.01 -22.49
N VAL A 101 1.33 -10.00 -23.28
CA VAL A 101 2.06 -8.74 -23.38
C VAL A 101 1.84 -7.87 -22.14
N PHE A 102 0.62 -7.83 -21.61
CA PHE A 102 0.25 -6.93 -20.50
C PHE A 102 0.12 -7.63 -19.15
N ALA A 103 -0.11 -8.95 -19.13
CA ALA A 103 -0.24 -9.70 -17.89
C ALA A 103 1.14 -9.93 -17.28
N HIS A 104 1.32 -9.41 -16.07
CA HIS A 104 2.56 -9.59 -15.33
C HIS A 104 2.27 -10.11 -13.93
N GLU A 105 3.00 -11.16 -13.56
CA GLU A 105 2.99 -11.70 -12.21
C GLU A 105 3.37 -10.65 -11.17
N PRO A 106 2.88 -10.78 -9.93
CA PRO A 106 3.26 -9.86 -8.88
C PRO A 106 4.76 -9.99 -8.63
N PRO A 107 5.51 -8.87 -8.54
CA PRO A 107 6.93 -8.95 -8.27
C PRO A 107 7.17 -9.68 -6.94
N PRO A 108 8.21 -10.53 -6.86
CA PRO A 108 8.47 -11.31 -5.66
C PRO A 108 8.68 -10.38 -4.47
N LYS A 109 8.22 -10.83 -3.30
CA LYS A 109 8.36 -10.05 -2.07
C LYS A 109 9.84 -9.82 -1.80
N LYS A 110 10.21 -8.56 -1.56
CA LYS A 110 11.59 -8.20 -1.17
C LYS A 110 12.01 -9.01 0.06
N LYS A 111 13.09 -9.79 -0.09
CA LYS A 111 13.67 -10.60 1.00
C LYS A 111 14.33 -9.75 2.07
N VAL A 112 15.00 -8.66 1.68
CA VAL A 112 15.67 -7.71 2.57
C VAL A 112 14.99 -6.35 2.46
N ARG A 113 14.69 -5.71 3.60
CA ARG A 113 14.20 -4.33 3.68
C ARG A 113 15.31 -3.43 4.23
N GLY A 114 15.61 -2.35 3.51
CA GLY A 114 16.65 -1.37 3.86
C GLY A 114 17.39 -0.86 2.62
N TRP A 115 17.89 0.38 2.68
CA TRP A 115 18.84 0.92 1.71
C TRP A 115 20.19 1.05 2.42
N GLY A 116 21.18 0.30 1.94
CA GLY A 116 22.57 0.52 2.31
C GLY A 116 23.25 -0.62 3.09
N PRO A 117 24.60 -0.60 3.15
CA PRO A 117 25.43 -1.68 3.70
C PRO A 117 25.19 -1.98 5.18
N THR A 118 24.57 -1.03 5.89
CA THR A 118 24.40 -1.07 7.35
C THR A 118 23.29 -2.02 7.80
N VAL A 119 22.36 -2.44 6.93
CA VAL A 119 21.26 -3.34 7.30
C VAL A 119 21.08 -4.41 6.23
N GLN A 120 21.70 -5.58 6.46
CA GLN A 120 21.51 -6.76 5.62
C GLN A 120 20.69 -7.81 6.37
N ASN A 121 19.77 -8.49 5.69
CA ASN A 121 18.95 -9.57 6.25
C ASN A 121 18.16 -9.19 7.53
N GLY A 122 17.71 -7.94 7.64
CA GLY A 122 16.96 -7.46 8.82
C GLY A 122 17.81 -7.28 10.09
N LYS A 123 19.13 -7.47 10.00
CA LYS A 123 20.09 -7.20 11.08
C LYS A 123 20.91 -5.96 10.73
N ARG A 124 21.01 -5.03 11.67
CA ARG A 124 21.93 -3.90 11.54
C ARG A 124 23.35 -4.43 11.69
N ILE A 125 24.12 -4.43 10.60
CA ILE A 125 25.55 -4.67 10.64
C ILE A 125 26.15 -3.48 11.37
N ARG A 126 26.58 -3.69 12.61
CA ARG A 126 27.40 -2.72 13.33
C ARG A 126 28.85 -2.87 12.85
N SER A 127 29.59 -1.76 12.81
CA SER A 127 31.02 -1.79 12.49
C SER A 127 31.75 -2.81 13.38
N ARG A 128 32.91 -3.33 12.93
CA ARG A 128 33.74 -4.30 13.66
C ARG A 128 33.99 -3.94 15.14
N ARG A 129 33.89 -2.66 15.50
CA ARG A 129 34.11 -2.12 16.84
C ARG A 129 33.20 -2.72 17.92
N ASP A 130 31.95 -3.07 17.57
CA ASP A 130 30.98 -3.64 18.52
C ASP A 130 31.14 -5.15 18.72
N ARG A 131 31.97 -5.79 17.87
CA ARG A 131 32.30 -7.23 17.99
C ARG A 131 33.30 -7.48 19.13
N ASN A 132 34.15 -6.49 19.40
CA ASN A 132 35.20 -6.55 20.42
C ASN A 132 34.77 -5.91 21.75
N ASN A 133 33.59 -5.28 21.81
CA ASN A 133 33.01 -4.73 23.02
C ASN A 133 31.54 -5.16 23.12
N PRO A 134 31.29 -6.47 23.32
CA PRO A 134 29.92 -6.92 23.55
C PRO A 134 29.36 -6.16 24.76
N PRO A 135 28.11 -5.67 24.71
CA PRO A 135 27.50 -5.12 25.91
C PRO A 135 27.57 -6.21 26.96
N GLU A 136 28.29 -5.94 28.05
CA GLU A 136 28.43 -6.87 29.17
C GLU A 136 27.06 -7.49 29.43
N LEU A 137 27.01 -8.83 29.40
CA LEU A 137 25.83 -9.56 29.81
C LEU A 137 25.57 -9.09 31.23
N LYS A 138 24.61 -8.17 31.40
CA LYS A 138 24.14 -7.77 32.71
C LYS A 138 23.62 -9.04 33.31
N GLU A 139 24.45 -9.66 34.14
CA GLU A 139 24.06 -10.78 34.98
C GLU A 139 22.72 -10.38 35.57
N LYS A 140 21.74 -11.29 35.45
CA LYS A 140 20.38 -11.01 35.90
C LYS A 140 20.51 -10.53 37.33
N LEU A 141 20.29 -9.21 37.54
CA LEU A 141 20.29 -8.61 38.86
C LEU A 141 19.43 -9.53 39.72
N THR A 142 20.01 -10.01 40.82
CA THR A 142 19.27 -10.84 41.74
C THR A 142 17.99 -10.09 42.11
N GLU A 143 16.88 -10.81 42.34
CA GLU A 143 15.58 -10.15 42.56
C GLU A 143 15.62 -9.09 43.66
N LYS A 144 16.55 -9.25 44.61
CA LYS A 144 16.90 -8.29 45.66
C LYS A 144 17.46 -6.98 45.09
N GLU A 145 18.49 -7.03 44.26
CA GLU A 145 19.10 -5.85 43.64
C GLU A 145 18.16 -5.15 42.65
N ALA A 146 17.29 -5.91 41.99
CA ALA A 146 16.25 -5.36 41.12
C ALA A 146 15.18 -4.58 41.92
N LYS A 147 14.76 -5.11 43.07
CA LYS A 147 13.86 -4.42 44.01
C LYS A 147 14.52 -3.15 44.57
N GLU A 148 15.77 -3.24 45.00
CA GLU A 148 16.52 -2.10 45.54
C GLU A 148 16.69 -0.98 44.51
N LYS A 149 16.99 -1.32 43.24
CA LYS A 149 17.03 -0.32 42.15
C LYS A 149 15.68 0.31 41.88
N LYS A 150 14.57 -0.45 41.97
CA LYS A 150 13.22 0.09 41.83
C LYS A 150 12.89 1.05 42.97
N GLU A 151 13.24 0.71 44.20
CA GLU A 151 13.05 1.60 45.36
C GLU A 151 13.90 2.86 45.27
N LYS A 152 15.19 2.76 44.95
CA LYS A 152 16.05 3.93 44.71
C LYS A 152 15.49 4.84 43.61
N LYS A 153 14.94 4.26 42.54
CA LYS A 153 14.31 5.02 41.45
C LYS A 153 13.00 5.67 41.89
N LYS A 154 12.22 5.01 42.74
CA LYS A 154 10.99 5.56 43.34
C LYS A 154 11.31 6.70 44.30
N ALA A 155 12.25 6.51 45.22
CA ALA A 155 12.74 7.53 46.13
C ALA A 155 13.32 8.74 45.39
N LYS A 156 14.10 8.54 44.32
CA LYS A 156 14.61 9.64 43.48
C LYS A 156 13.48 10.41 42.78
N ARG A 157 12.42 9.72 42.35
CA ARG A 157 11.23 10.37 41.75
C ARG A 157 10.41 11.14 42.78
N GLU A 158 10.28 10.63 43.99
CA GLU A 158 9.58 11.31 45.09
C GLU A 158 10.38 12.51 45.60
N ALA A 159 11.70 12.38 45.79
CA ALA A 159 12.57 13.51 46.11
C ALA A 159 12.49 14.61 45.04
N PHE A 160 12.48 14.24 43.75
CA PHE A 160 12.31 15.21 42.66
C PHE A 160 10.92 15.88 42.68
N ARG A 161 9.86 15.14 43.05
CA ARG A 161 8.52 15.72 43.25
C ARG A 161 8.51 16.71 44.40
N LEU A 162 9.08 16.35 45.54
CA LEU A 162 9.13 17.22 46.72
C LEU A 162 9.93 18.51 46.47
N TRP A 163 11.05 18.41 45.73
CA TRP A 163 11.81 19.58 45.27
C TRP A 163 11.01 20.45 44.29
N ARG A 164 10.31 19.82 43.34
CA ARG A 164 9.47 20.56 42.37
C ARG A 164 8.29 21.27 43.03
N ASP A 165 7.71 20.65 44.06
CA ASP A 165 6.55 21.16 44.78
C ASP A 165 6.97 22.08 45.97
N GLY A 166 8.28 22.34 46.15
CA GLY A 166 8.81 23.33 47.09
C GLY A 166 8.77 22.93 48.57
N ILE A 167 8.66 21.64 48.85
CA ILE A 167 8.55 21.08 50.23
C ILE A 167 9.95 20.83 50.84
N ILE A 168 10.96 20.62 49.98
CA ILE A 168 12.40 20.48 50.30
C ILE A 168 13.15 21.41 49.35
#